data_AF-A0A920AIH9-F1
#
_entry.id   AF-A0A920AIH9-F1
#
_cell.length_a   1.000
_cell.length_b   1.000
_cell.length_c   1.000
_cell.angle_alpha   90.00
_cell.angle_beta   90.00
_cell.angle_gamma   90.00
#
_symmetry.space_group_name_H-M   'P 1'
#
loop_
_entity.id
_entity.type
_entity.pdbx_description
1 polymer ?
#
loop_
_entity_poly.entity_id
_entity_poly.type
_entity_poly.pdbx_seq_one_letter_code
_entity_poly.pdbx_strand_id
1 'polypeptide(L)'
;MVQGWQVGYIYSYNNLIWGNDIVGEDNNQQIRVEIDEQRLIYTSDYNNIQNFENSDSYQYAGDNTISFEPSMVDTLEGDYSLDNKSLLIGAGTKSLEGFSAPTKDILGNNRPNPSNSNPDIGAYENSLAVSPYPKPVQKLVATGGNNSVTLSWSANSSSDNVVKYNIYQHTAPFSPSSSYLIGNTSNTTFTISGLDNGTRYYFRVAAVNASNLEGTASNTINLTPAFSGPIWWVALNGNDNNEGSESNSLGSIAKAVEKAASGDTIIVKPGTYDMQGSGVALNKNIIITSQYPTTWDSVILNNGPHFWISGDPNSMNRENTQLIGMTLQNGNLNKNGAGDPAGGSVSVYNGGNSHF
;
A
#
# COMPACT_ATOMS: atom_id res chain seq x y z
N MET A 1 25.42 -49.57 30.64
CA MET A 1 24.19 -49.15 29.93
C MET A 1 24.04 -47.66 30.17
N VAL A 2 24.25 -46.84 29.15
CA VAL A 2 24.03 -45.40 29.24
C VAL A 2 22.51 -45.20 29.32
N GLN A 3 22.00 -44.58 30.38
CA GLN A 3 20.61 -44.16 30.44
C GLN A 3 20.30 -43.32 29.19
N GLY A 4 19.42 -43.82 28.33
CA GLY A 4 18.91 -43.01 27.21
C GLY A 4 18.26 -41.75 27.78
N TRP A 5 18.53 -40.61 27.17
CA TRP A 5 17.91 -39.35 27.54
C TRP A 5 16.38 -39.50 27.42
N GLN A 6 15.65 -39.19 28.49
CA GLN A 6 14.19 -39.06 28.41
C GLN A 6 13.89 -37.76 27.65
N VAL A 7 13.15 -37.86 26.55
CA VAL A 7 12.70 -36.70 25.77
C VAL A 7 11.76 -35.86 26.65
N GLY A 8 12.06 -34.57 26.78
CA GLY A 8 11.19 -33.60 27.42
C GLY A 8 10.13 -33.07 26.46
N TYR A 9 9.00 -32.61 27.00
CA TYR A 9 7.91 -32.06 26.20
C TYR A 9 7.52 -30.68 26.74
N ILE A 10 7.33 -29.72 25.84
CA ILE A 10 6.80 -28.39 26.14
C ILE A 10 5.53 -28.21 25.31
N TYR A 11 4.43 -27.84 25.98
CA TYR A 11 3.15 -27.56 25.35
C TYR A 11 2.78 -26.09 25.59
N SER A 12 2.36 -25.40 24.54
CA SER A 12 1.91 -24.01 24.56
C SER A 12 0.56 -23.91 23.86
N TYR A 13 -0.49 -23.56 24.59
CA TYR A 13 -1.84 -23.38 24.03
C TYR A 13 -2.67 -22.40 24.82
N ASN A 14 -3.67 -21.81 24.17
CA ASN A 14 -4.54 -20.76 24.71
C ASN A 14 -3.79 -19.51 25.19
N ASN A 15 -2.56 -19.28 24.71
CA ASN A 15 -1.77 -18.12 25.09
C ASN A 15 -2.05 -16.94 24.16
N LEU A 16 -2.20 -15.76 24.76
CA LEU A 16 -2.13 -14.49 24.07
C LEU A 16 -0.71 -13.95 24.12
N ILE A 17 -0.06 -13.84 22.98
CA ILE A 17 1.33 -13.41 22.84
C ILE A 17 1.36 -12.24 21.85
N TRP A 18 1.29 -11.03 22.39
CA TRP A 18 1.10 -9.82 21.60
C TRP A 18 1.82 -8.62 22.20
N GLY A 19 2.34 -7.74 21.35
CA GLY A 19 2.98 -6.49 21.76
C GLY A 19 4.34 -6.68 22.45
N ASN A 20 4.95 -7.87 22.34
CA ASN A 20 6.30 -8.08 22.83
C ASN A 20 7.31 -7.51 21.83
N ASP A 21 8.41 -6.97 22.35
CA ASP A 21 9.47 -6.35 21.56
C ASP A 21 10.84 -6.69 22.14
N ILE A 22 11.83 -6.81 21.26
CA ILE A 22 13.24 -6.94 21.65
C ILE A 22 13.81 -5.54 21.57
N VAL A 23 14.27 -5.00 22.71
CA VAL A 23 14.78 -3.63 22.77
C VAL A 23 15.88 -3.43 21.73
N GLY A 24 15.60 -2.60 20.71
CA GLY A 24 16.54 -2.26 19.64
C GLY A 24 16.44 -3.12 18.37
N GLU A 25 15.48 -4.05 18.29
CA GLU A 25 15.18 -4.83 17.08
C GLU A 25 13.75 -4.59 16.60
N ASP A 26 13.39 -5.18 15.46
CA ASP A 26 12.03 -5.10 14.91
C ASP A 26 11.09 -6.06 15.65
N ASN A 27 9.83 -5.65 15.82
CA ASN A 27 8.74 -6.33 16.55
C ASN A 27 8.21 -7.63 15.91
N ASN A 28 9.02 -8.32 15.10
CA ASN A 28 8.60 -9.48 14.31
C ASN A 28 8.77 -10.81 15.04
N GLN A 29 9.47 -10.82 16.18
CA GLN A 29 9.74 -12.04 16.94
C GLN A 29 9.00 -12.03 18.28
N GLN A 30 7.84 -12.67 18.33
CA GLN A 30 7.06 -12.84 19.57
C GLN A 30 7.56 -14.01 20.44
N ILE A 31 8.11 -15.04 19.80
CA ILE A 31 8.64 -16.24 20.46
C ILE A 31 9.94 -16.62 19.76
N ARG A 32 10.94 -17.03 20.53
CA ARG A 32 12.16 -17.68 20.02
C ARG A 32 12.28 -19.06 20.64
N VAL A 33 12.38 -20.08 19.79
CA VAL A 33 12.52 -21.48 20.22
C VAL A 33 13.84 -22.02 19.66
N GLU A 34 14.75 -22.42 20.54
CA GLU A 34 16.01 -23.06 20.17
C GLU A 34 16.12 -24.35 20.97
N ILE A 35 15.79 -25.47 20.32
CA ILE A 35 15.67 -26.77 20.97
C ILE A 35 16.41 -27.84 20.18
N ASP A 36 16.98 -28.79 20.91
CA ASP A 36 17.46 -30.04 20.33
C ASP A 36 16.28 -31.00 20.26
N GLU A 37 15.74 -31.21 19.06
CA GLU A 37 14.57 -32.04 18.80
C GLU A 37 14.77 -33.52 19.19
N GLN A 38 16.02 -33.96 19.39
CA GLN A 38 16.31 -35.30 19.92
C GLN A 38 16.10 -35.40 21.44
N ARG A 39 16.04 -34.26 22.13
CA ARG A 39 15.92 -34.16 23.59
C ARG A 39 14.64 -33.48 24.04
N LEU A 40 14.02 -32.68 23.18
CA LEU A 40 12.86 -31.88 23.52
C LEU A 40 11.90 -31.75 22.35
N ILE A 41 10.60 -31.98 22.59
CA ILE A 41 9.53 -31.71 21.64
C ILE A 41 8.77 -30.47 22.11
N TYR A 42 8.62 -29.48 21.24
CA TYR A 42 7.79 -28.30 21.48
C TYR A 42 6.55 -28.34 20.60
N THR A 43 5.38 -28.34 21.23
CA THR A 43 4.08 -28.30 20.55
C THR A 43 3.37 -27.00 20.93
N SER A 44 3.08 -26.16 19.94
CA SER A 44 2.42 -24.88 20.14
C SER A 44 1.23 -24.74 19.22
N ASP A 45 0.00 -24.78 19.74
CA ASP A 45 -1.22 -24.67 18.93
C ASP A 45 -2.31 -23.90 19.70
N TYR A 46 -3.34 -23.39 19.02
CA TYR A 46 -4.42 -22.58 19.65
C TYR A 46 -3.90 -21.35 20.41
N ASN A 47 -2.83 -20.72 19.93
CA ASN A 47 -2.32 -19.46 20.48
C ASN A 47 -2.71 -18.29 19.58
N ASN A 48 -2.81 -17.09 20.15
CA ASN A 48 -2.82 -15.85 19.37
C ASN A 48 -1.45 -15.21 19.44
N ILE A 49 -0.71 -15.22 18.33
CA ILE A 49 0.68 -14.77 18.27
C ILE A 49 0.77 -13.65 17.23
N GLN A 50 1.16 -12.44 17.66
CA GLN A 50 1.33 -11.31 16.75
C GLN A 50 2.35 -11.63 15.65
N ASN A 51 2.01 -11.34 14.39
CA ASN A 51 2.91 -11.46 13.24
C ASN A 51 3.53 -12.86 13.05
N PHE A 52 2.92 -13.94 13.56
CA PHE A 52 3.56 -15.28 13.48
C PHE A 52 3.82 -15.73 12.03
N GLU A 53 2.97 -15.29 11.09
CA GLU A 53 3.11 -15.54 9.65
C GLU A 53 4.40 -14.95 9.05
N ASN A 54 4.99 -13.94 9.69
CA ASN A 54 6.19 -13.24 9.23
C ASN A 54 7.48 -13.69 9.97
N SER A 55 7.41 -14.71 10.82
CA SER A 55 8.54 -15.15 11.64
C SER A 55 9.05 -16.53 11.22
N ASP A 56 10.37 -16.73 11.24
CA ASP A 56 11.01 -18.05 11.02
C ASP A 56 10.62 -19.09 12.10
N SER A 57 10.01 -18.64 13.20
CA SER A 57 9.48 -19.51 14.27
C SER A 57 8.19 -20.24 13.90
N TYR A 58 7.68 -20.02 12.67
CA TYR A 58 6.50 -20.71 12.11
C TYR A 58 6.54 -22.23 12.27
N GLN A 59 7.74 -22.85 12.25
CA GLN A 59 7.87 -24.30 12.22
C GLN A 59 7.23 -25.04 13.40
N TYR A 60 6.95 -24.34 14.50
CA TYR A 60 6.34 -24.93 15.70
C TYR A 60 4.89 -24.50 15.94
N ALA A 61 4.34 -23.57 15.14
CA ALA A 61 2.95 -23.15 15.26
C ALA A 61 2.03 -24.16 14.57
N GLY A 62 1.07 -24.70 15.30
CA GLY A 62 0.02 -25.57 14.79
C GLY A 62 -1.04 -24.79 14.01
N ASP A 63 -1.82 -25.53 13.22
CA ASP A 63 -2.80 -25.00 12.26
C ASP A 63 -3.91 -24.13 12.89
N ASN A 64 -4.12 -24.21 14.21
CA ASN A 64 -5.12 -23.43 14.93
C ASN A 64 -4.53 -22.17 15.61
N THR A 65 -3.24 -21.89 15.38
CA THR A 65 -2.61 -20.64 15.80
C THR A 65 -3.10 -19.49 14.91
N ILE A 66 -3.45 -18.37 15.53
CA ILE A 66 -4.03 -17.20 14.87
C ILE A 66 -3.25 -15.92 15.18
N SER A 67 -3.48 -14.86 14.39
CA SER A 67 -2.92 -13.52 14.60
C SER A 67 -4.00 -12.46 14.39
N PHE A 68 -4.79 -12.22 15.42
CA PHE A 68 -5.74 -11.11 15.46
C PHE A 68 -5.37 -10.09 16.54
N GLU A 69 -5.60 -8.81 16.24
CA GLU A 69 -5.51 -7.75 17.25
C GLU A 69 -6.41 -8.12 18.45
N PRO A 70 -5.86 -8.24 19.67
CA PRO A 70 -6.55 -8.87 20.79
C PRO A 70 -7.80 -8.15 21.22
N SER A 71 -7.91 -6.84 20.96
CA SER A 71 -9.09 -6.03 21.27
C SER A 71 -9.46 -6.12 22.75
N MET A 72 -8.62 -5.51 23.60
CA MET A 72 -8.83 -5.44 25.04
C MET A 72 -9.72 -4.27 25.44
N VAL A 73 -10.35 -4.36 26.61
CA VAL A 73 -11.23 -3.32 27.16
C VAL A 73 -10.46 -2.04 27.49
N ASP A 74 -9.44 -2.11 28.36
CA ASP A 74 -8.63 -0.94 28.71
C ASP A 74 -7.26 -1.33 29.28
N THR A 75 -6.24 -1.43 28.41
CA THR A 75 -4.90 -1.80 28.84
C THR A 75 -4.15 -0.69 29.59
N LEU A 76 -4.61 0.56 29.52
CA LEU A 76 -3.98 1.70 30.22
C LEU A 76 -4.34 1.70 31.70
N GLU A 77 -5.56 1.27 32.01
CA GLU A 77 -6.05 1.08 33.38
C GLU A 77 -5.83 -0.35 33.91
N GLY A 78 -5.17 -1.21 33.12
CA GLY A 78 -4.83 -2.58 33.49
C GLY A 78 -5.96 -3.60 33.34
N ASP A 79 -7.05 -3.25 32.64
CA ASP A 79 -8.10 -4.17 32.22
C ASP A 79 -7.72 -4.89 30.91
N TYR A 80 -7.10 -6.05 31.07
CA TYR A 80 -6.72 -6.94 29.97
C TYR A 80 -7.80 -7.97 29.62
N SER A 81 -9.06 -7.74 30.01
CA SER A 81 -10.17 -8.57 29.56
C SER A 81 -10.49 -8.29 28.08
N LEU A 82 -11.00 -9.31 27.39
CA LEU A 82 -11.34 -9.24 25.98
C LEU A 82 -12.64 -8.43 25.80
N ASP A 83 -12.58 -7.37 24.98
CA ASP A 83 -13.78 -6.69 24.48
C ASP A 83 -14.63 -7.68 23.68
N ASN A 84 -15.95 -7.51 23.69
CA ASN A 84 -16.88 -8.39 22.98
C ASN A 84 -16.61 -8.50 21.46
N LYS A 85 -15.86 -7.56 20.87
CA LYS A 85 -15.40 -7.62 19.48
C LYS A 85 -14.23 -8.57 19.25
N SER A 86 -13.50 -8.95 20.30
CA SER A 86 -12.30 -9.76 20.21
C SER A 86 -12.57 -11.10 19.57
N LEU A 87 -11.84 -11.41 18.50
CA LEU A 87 -11.88 -12.72 17.85
C LEU A 87 -11.20 -13.82 18.67
N LEU A 88 -10.64 -13.48 19.83
CA LEU A 88 -10.01 -14.42 20.76
C LEU A 88 -11.02 -15.13 21.67
N ILE A 89 -12.25 -14.63 21.70
CA ILE A 89 -13.36 -15.24 22.43
C ILE A 89 -13.71 -16.59 21.79
N GLY A 90 -13.62 -17.67 22.59
CA GLY A 90 -13.87 -19.04 22.20
C GLY A 90 -12.86 -19.64 21.22
N ALA A 91 -11.74 -18.96 20.97
CA ALA A 91 -10.73 -19.40 20.00
C ALA A 91 -9.75 -20.45 20.57
N GLY A 92 -9.78 -20.69 21.87
CA GLY A 92 -8.91 -21.68 22.52
C GLY A 92 -9.42 -23.12 22.39
N THR A 93 -8.71 -24.03 23.05
CA THR A 93 -9.05 -25.45 23.19
C THR A 93 -9.23 -25.85 24.65
N LYS A 94 -10.07 -26.86 24.91
CA LYS A 94 -10.25 -27.45 26.25
C LYS A 94 -9.05 -28.28 26.70
N SER A 95 -8.26 -28.77 25.75
CA SER A 95 -7.05 -29.55 26.02
C SER A 95 -6.15 -29.60 24.81
N LEU A 96 -4.84 -29.73 25.05
CA LEU A 96 -3.85 -30.04 24.02
C LEU A 96 -3.03 -31.23 24.50
N GLU A 97 -2.89 -32.26 23.67
CA GLU A 97 -2.04 -33.44 23.95
C GLU A 97 -2.32 -34.10 25.33
N GLY A 98 -3.60 -34.15 25.73
CA GLY A 98 -4.03 -34.74 27.00
C GLY A 98 -3.93 -33.82 28.22
N PHE A 99 -3.34 -32.62 28.08
CA PHE A 99 -3.32 -31.60 29.12
C PHE A 99 -4.58 -30.75 29.06
N SER A 100 -5.32 -30.67 30.16
CA SER A 100 -6.55 -29.86 30.25
C SER A 100 -6.23 -28.39 30.46
N ALA A 101 -6.99 -27.51 29.80
CA ALA A 101 -6.98 -26.08 30.04
C ALA A 101 -7.44 -25.77 31.48
N PRO A 102 -7.02 -24.62 32.07
CA PRO A 102 -7.53 -24.18 33.36
C PRO A 102 -9.05 -24.07 33.38
N THR A 103 -9.67 -24.54 34.47
CA THR A 103 -11.14 -24.50 34.64
C THR A 103 -11.67 -23.17 35.16
N LYS A 104 -10.75 -22.25 35.48
CA LYS A 104 -11.02 -20.91 36.01
C LYS A 104 -10.17 -19.87 35.29
N ASP A 105 -10.72 -18.66 35.12
CA ASP A 105 -9.97 -17.49 34.66
C ASP A 105 -9.25 -16.80 35.83
N ILE A 106 -8.54 -15.70 35.54
CA ILE A 106 -7.79 -14.91 36.54
C ILE A 106 -8.68 -14.26 37.62
N LEU A 107 -9.98 -14.13 37.36
CA LEU A 107 -10.97 -13.57 38.30
C LEU A 107 -11.74 -14.67 39.05
N GLY A 108 -11.49 -15.96 38.75
CA GLY A 108 -12.18 -17.09 39.36
C GLY A 108 -13.52 -17.46 38.71
N ASN A 109 -13.85 -16.89 37.55
CA ASN A 109 -15.00 -17.27 36.75
C ASN A 109 -14.80 -18.66 36.14
N ASN A 110 -15.89 -19.38 35.85
CA ASN A 110 -15.80 -20.67 35.18
C ASN A 110 -15.23 -20.52 33.77
N ARG A 111 -14.39 -21.46 33.36
CA ARG A 111 -13.85 -21.59 32.01
C ARG A 111 -14.06 -23.02 31.50
N PRO A 112 -14.66 -23.22 30.31
CA PRO A 112 -15.20 -22.19 29.43
C PRO A 112 -16.54 -21.59 29.93
N ASN A 113 -16.84 -20.35 29.55
CA ASN A 113 -18.11 -19.68 29.77
C ASN A 113 -18.61 -19.05 28.46
N PRO A 114 -19.82 -19.39 27.96
CA PRO A 114 -20.82 -20.29 28.53
C PRO A 114 -20.38 -21.75 28.55
N SER A 115 -20.98 -22.54 29.45
CA SER A 115 -20.70 -23.98 29.49
C SER A 115 -20.94 -24.63 28.13
N ASN A 116 -20.06 -25.55 27.75
CA ASN A 116 -19.98 -26.23 26.45
C ASN A 116 -19.33 -25.44 25.30
N SER A 117 -19.01 -24.14 25.43
CA SER A 117 -18.14 -23.45 24.47
C SER A 117 -16.69 -23.91 24.60
N ASN A 118 -15.80 -23.31 23.79
CA ASN A 118 -14.36 -23.38 23.99
C ASN A 118 -13.88 -22.25 24.90
N PRO A 119 -12.75 -22.43 25.61
CA PRO A 119 -12.12 -21.36 26.37
C PRO A 119 -11.70 -20.19 25.47
N ASP A 120 -11.64 -19.01 26.06
CA ASP A 120 -11.01 -17.86 25.43
C ASP A 120 -9.47 -18.00 25.44
N ILE A 121 -8.81 -17.36 24.46
CA ILE A 121 -7.36 -17.21 24.49
C ILE A 121 -6.97 -16.12 25.50
N GLY A 122 -6.01 -16.41 26.37
CA GLY A 122 -5.50 -15.50 27.38
C GLY A 122 -6.03 -15.76 28.80
N ALA A 123 -5.85 -14.78 29.69
CA ALA A 123 -6.08 -14.96 31.13
C ALA A 123 -7.55 -14.80 31.58
N TYR A 124 -8.38 -14.13 30.77
CA TYR A 124 -9.76 -13.79 31.08
C TYR A 124 -10.74 -14.67 30.29
N GLU A 125 -11.93 -14.88 30.84
CA GLU A 125 -13.03 -15.54 30.14
C GLU A 125 -14.18 -14.55 29.95
N ASN A 126 -14.66 -14.42 28.72
CA ASN A 126 -15.82 -13.63 28.36
C ASN A 126 -17.11 -14.44 28.63
N SER A 127 -18.26 -13.76 28.65
CA SER A 127 -19.57 -14.41 28.75
C SER A 127 -20.11 -14.94 27.42
N LEU A 128 -19.48 -14.56 26.31
CA LEU A 128 -19.81 -14.96 24.95
C LEU A 128 -19.04 -16.23 24.58
N ALA A 129 -19.69 -17.14 23.86
CA ALA A 129 -19.01 -18.34 23.33
C ALA A 129 -18.09 -18.04 22.14
N VAL A 130 -18.39 -16.96 21.41
CA VAL A 130 -17.68 -16.47 20.23
C VAL A 130 -18.07 -15.01 20.02
N SER A 131 -17.17 -14.21 19.46
CA SER A 131 -17.50 -12.83 19.09
C SER A 131 -18.59 -12.77 18.01
N PRO A 132 -19.64 -11.94 18.18
CA PRO A 132 -20.65 -11.69 17.15
C PRO A 132 -20.20 -10.67 16.10
N TYR A 133 -18.98 -10.14 16.20
CA TYR A 133 -18.47 -9.11 15.32
C TYR A 133 -17.82 -9.70 14.06
N PRO A 134 -17.91 -9.02 12.90
CA PRO A 134 -17.24 -9.45 11.68
C PRO A 134 -15.73 -9.62 11.87
N LYS A 135 -15.15 -10.54 11.10
CA LYS A 135 -13.69 -10.65 11.00
C LYS A 135 -13.10 -9.47 10.20
N PRO A 136 -11.83 -9.09 10.43
CA PRO A 136 -11.13 -8.13 9.58
C PRO A 136 -11.15 -8.53 8.11
N VAL A 137 -11.27 -7.55 7.22
CA VAL A 137 -11.18 -7.79 5.78
C VAL A 137 -9.79 -8.31 5.41
N GLN A 138 -9.75 -9.18 4.41
CA GLN A 138 -8.52 -9.81 3.93
C GLN A 138 -8.10 -9.23 2.58
N LYS A 139 -6.80 -9.32 2.27
CA LYS A 139 -6.21 -8.87 1.00
C LYS A 139 -6.57 -7.40 0.68
N LEU A 140 -6.45 -6.52 1.66
CA LEU A 140 -6.61 -5.08 1.45
C LEU A 140 -5.44 -4.57 0.60
N VAL A 141 -5.75 -3.94 -0.52
CA VAL A 141 -4.79 -3.38 -1.49
C VAL A 141 -5.17 -1.92 -1.76
N ALA A 142 -4.17 -1.06 -1.94
CA ALA A 142 -4.31 0.31 -2.40
C ALA A 142 -3.70 0.46 -3.80
N THR A 143 -4.42 1.13 -4.69
CA THR A 143 -3.93 1.55 -6.01
C THR A 143 -3.96 3.07 -6.08
N GLY A 144 -2.81 3.67 -6.39
CA GLY A 144 -2.68 5.12 -6.52
C GLY A 144 -3.23 5.64 -7.84
N GLY A 145 -3.80 6.84 -7.79
CA GLY A 145 -4.11 7.68 -8.94
C GLY A 145 -3.77 9.13 -8.64
N ASN A 146 -3.99 10.01 -9.62
CA ASN A 146 -3.79 11.44 -9.41
C ASN A 146 -4.77 11.97 -8.35
N ASN A 147 -4.23 12.49 -7.24
CA ASN A 147 -5.00 13.00 -6.12
C ASN A 147 -6.02 12.01 -5.56
N SER A 148 -5.76 10.71 -5.72
CA SER A 148 -6.70 9.67 -5.31
C SER A 148 -6.04 8.36 -4.94
N VAL A 149 -6.70 7.58 -4.10
CA VAL A 149 -6.36 6.18 -3.83
C VAL A 149 -7.62 5.34 -3.94
N THR A 150 -7.55 4.26 -4.69
CA THR A 150 -8.61 3.23 -4.73
C THR A 150 -8.20 2.06 -3.86
N LEU A 151 -9.03 1.78 -2.87
CA LEU A 151 -8.91 0.60 -2.00
C LEU A 151 -9.76 -0.54 -2.57
N SER A 152 -9.24 -1.76 -2.43
CA SER A 152 -9.97 -3.00 -2.73
C SER A 152 -9.60 -4.10 -1.74
N TRP A 153 -10.55 -4.95 -1.39
CA TRP A 153 -10.35 -6.07 -0.46
C TRP A 153 -11.21 -7.28 -0.85
N SER A 154 -10.99 -8.42 -0.20
CA SER A 154 -11.85 -9.60 -0.35
C SER A 154 -13.09 -9.47 0.52
N ALA A 155 -14.25 -9.87 -0.01
CA ALA A 155 -15.48 -9.97 0.77
C ALA A 155 -15.28 -10.91 1.97
N ASN A 156 -15.94 -10.58 3.09
CA ASN A 156 -16.00 -11.46 4.25
C ASN A 156 -16.80 -12.74 3.94
N SER A 157 -16.62 -13.76 4.77
CA SER A 157 -17.47 -14.95 4.76
C SER A 157 -18.95 -14.57 4.92
N SER A 158 -19.86 -15.31 4.30
CA SER A 158 -21.31 -15.10 4.47
C SER A 158 -21.75 -15.24 5.93
N SER A 159 -21.02 -16.02 6.74
CA SER A 159 -21.24 -16.17 8.18
C SER A 159 -21.10 -14.86 8.96
N ASP A 160 -20.31 -13.91 8.46
CA ASP A 160 -20.07 -12.63 9.14
C ASP A 160 -21.23 -11.64 8.91
N ASN A 161 -22.17 -11.95 8.01
CA ASN A 161 -23.36 -11.13 7.70
C ASN A 161 -23.04 -9.64 7.45
N VAL A 162 -21.93 -9.36 6.75
CA VAL A 162 -21.46 -7.99 6.47
C VAL A 162 -22.39 -7.27 5.51
N VAL A 163 -22.77 -6.03 5.86
CA VAL A 163 -23.65 -5.17 5.05
C VAL A 163 -22.97 -3.90 4.55
N LYS A 164 -21.89 -3.47 5.21
CA LYS A 164 -21.07 -2.32 4.79
C LYS A 164 -19.65 -2.42 5.36
N TYR A 165 -18.79 -1.56 4.83
CA TYR A 165 -17.40 -1.39 5.24
C TYR A 165 -17.14 0.06 5.59
N ASN A 166 -16.60 0.31 6.78
CA ASN A 166 -16.13 1.63 7.22
C ASN A 166 -14.66 1.83 6.78
N ILE A 167 -14.37 3.00 6.21
CA ILE A 167 -13.06 3.33 5.65
C ILE A 167 -12.41 4.39 6.53
N TYR A 168 -11.20 4.10 6.99
CA TYR A 168 -10.42 5.01 7.82
C TYR A 168 -9.17 5.48 7.11
N GLN A 169 -8.82 6.76 7.31
CA GLN A 169 -7.63 7.38 6.75
C GLN A 169 -6.95 8.30 7.76
N HIS A 170 -5.61 8.29 7.75
CA HIS A 170 -4.81 9.31 8.40
C HIS A 170 -3.48 9.54 7.66
N THR A 171 -2.74 10.61 7.98
CA THR A 171 -1.41 10.92 7.41
C THR A 171 -0.24 10.38 8.24
N ALA A 172 -0.54 9.65 9.31
CA ALA A 172 0.41 8.96 10.18
C ALA A 172 -0.19 7.62 10.66
N PRO A 173 0.61 6.66 11.16
CA PRO A 173 0.10 5.44 11.79
C PRO A 173 -0.95 5.77 12.86
N PHE A 174 -2.05 5.02 12.87
CA PHE A 174 -3.20 5.33 13.73
C PHE A 174 -3.98 4.06 14.09
N SER A 175 -4.76 4.18 15.17
CA SER A 175 -5.81 3.24 15.53
C SER A 175 -7.17 3.78 15.06
N PRO A 176 -8.04 2.95 14.46
CA PRO A 176 -9.36 3.38 14.01
C PRO A 176 -10.15 4.08 15.12
N SER A 177 -10.71 5.24 14.80
CA SER A 177 -11.63 5.99 15.65
C SER A 177 -12.54 6.85 14.76
N SER A 178 -13.62 7.38 15.32
CA SER A 178 -14.55 8.25 14.59
C SER A 178 -13.88 9.49 13.98
N SER A 179 -12.75 9.95 14.52
CA SER A 179 -12.00 11.10 13.98
C SER A 179 -11.29 10.80 12.65
N TYR A 180 -11.08 9.51 12.35
CA TYR A 180 -10.39 9.06 11.14
C TYR A 180 -11.32 8.40 10.13
N LEU A 181 -12.63 8.31 10.43
CA LEU A 181 -13.64 7.73 9.54
C LEU A 181 -13.92 8.71 8.39
N ILE A 182 -13.66 8.30 7.15
CA ILE A 182 -13.86 9.15 5.96
C ILE A 182 -15.10 8.75 5.14
N GLY A 183 -15.66 7.57 5.37
CA GLY A 183 -16.81 7.09 4.62
C GLY A 183 -17.09 5.61 4.82
N ASN A 184 -18.09 5.12 4.09
CA ASN A 184 -18.44 3.71 4.06
C ASN A 184 -18.95 3.28 2.67
N THR A 185 -18.98 1.97 2.43
CA THR A 185 -19.47 1.38 1.17
C THR A 185 -20.02 -0.02 1.42
N SER A 186 -20.99 -0.46 0.62
CA SER A 186 -21.45 -1.86 0.57
C SER A 186 -20.65 -2.72 -0.41
N ASN A 187 -19.81 -2.09 -1.25
CA ASN A 187 -18.94 -2.79 -2.20
C ASN A 187 -17.61 -3.15 -1.55
N THR A 188 -16.84 -4.04 -2.17
CA THR A 188 -15.47 -4.39 -1.75
C THR A 188 -14.41 -3.46 -2.34
N THR A 189 -14.81 -2.23 -2.69
CA THR A 189 -13.94 -1.18 -3.20
C THR A 189 -14.41 0.19 -2.74
N PHE A 190 -13.45 1.10 -2.53
CA PHE A 190 -13.70 2.50 -2.20
C PHE A 190 -12.65 3.40 -2.82
N THR A 191 -13.07 4.42 -3.56
CA THR A 191 -12.16 5.44 -4.11
C THR A 191 -12.17 6.66 -3.22
N ILE A 192 -10.99 7.05 -2.75
CA ILE A 192 -10.75 8.26 -1.97
C ILE A 192 -10.16 9.29 -2.92
N SER A 193 -10.83 10.43 -3.07
CA SER A 193 -10.41 11.53 -3.95
C SER A 193 -10.03 12.77 -3.14
N GLY A 194 -9.39 13.74 -3.79
CA GLY A 194 -8.99 14.99 -3.15
C GLY A 194 -7.78 14.84 -2.22
N LEU A 195 -6.95 13.82 -2.45
CA LEU A 195 -5.71 13.61 -1.72
C LEU A 195 -4.59 14.44 -2.33
N ASP A 196 -3.65 14.89 -1.51
CA ASP A 196 -2.43 15.54 -2.00
C ASP A 196 -1.44 14.51 -2.52
N ASN A 197 -0.99 14.66 -3.78
CA ASN A 197 0.11 13.86 -4.31
C ASN A 197 1.39 14.09 -3.50
N GLY A 198 2.22 13.07 -3.39
CA GLY A 198 3.45 13.13 -2.59
C GLY A 198 3.25 13.02 -1.08
N THR A 199 2.01 13.13 -0.58
CA THR A 199 1.68 12.90 0.84
C THR A 199 1.40 11.44 1.10
N ARG A 200 2.03 10.84 2.12
CA ARG A 200 1.73 9.44 2.52
C ARG A 200 0.44 9.39 3.34
N TYR A 201 -0.45 8.47 2.97
CA TYR A 201 -1.68 8.18 3.69
C TYR A 201 -1.68 6.73 4.17
N TYR A 202 -2.27 6.51 5.34
CA TYR A 202 -2.47 5.22 5.98
C TYR A 202 -3.95 4.89 5.94
N PHE A 203 -4.28 3.65 5.60
CA PHE A 203 -5.64 3.19 5.40
C PHE A 203 -5.92 1.92 6.20
N ARG A 204 -7.13 1.83 6.73
CA ARG A 204 -7.70 0.63 7.35
C ARG A 204 -9.17 0.51 6.96
N VAL A 205 -9.66 -0.73 6.91
CA VAL A 205 -11.05 -1.03 6.57
C VAL A 205 -11.64 -1.95 7.63
N ALA A 206 -12.83 -1.61 8.14
CA ALA A 206 -13.56 -2.43 9.11
C ALA A 206 -14.91 -2.87 8.54
N ALA A 207 -15.24 -4.14 8.69
CA ALA A 207 -16.52 -4.69 8.27
C ALA A 207 -17.60 -4.44 9.33
N VAL A 208 -18.82 -4.16 8.88
CA VAL A 208 -19.98 -3.95 9.75
C VAL A 208 -21.09 -4.92 9.34
N ASN A 209 -21.60 -5.69 10.30
CA ASN A 209 -22.67 -6.66 10.04
C ASN A 209 -24.08 -6.05 10.07
N ALA A 210 -25.08 -6.85 9.72
CA ALA A 210 -26.49 -6.49 9.75
C ALA A 210 -27.02 -6.08 11.13
N SER A 211 -26.32 -6.46 12.22
CA SER A 211 -26.62 -6.01 13.59
C SER A 211 -25.95 -4.67 13.93
N ASN A 212 -25.33 -4.01 12.94
CA ASN A 212 -24.57 -2.77 13.08
C ASN A 212 -23.39 -2.87 14.06
N LEU A 213 -22.81 -4.07 14.20
CA LEU A 213 -21.58 -4.30 14.94
C LEU A 213 -20.38 -4.16 13.99
N GLU A 214 -19.45 -3.27 14.34
CA GLU A 214 -18.23 -3.02 13.60
C GLU A 214 -17.07 -3.86 14.15
N GLY A 215 -16.57 -4.77 13.34
CA GLY A 215 -15.45 -5.64 13.72
C GLY A 215 -14.12 -4.91 13.76
N THR A 216 -13.09 -5.64 14.22
CA THR A 216 -11.71 -5.15 14.19
C THR A 216 -11.30 -4.79 12.77
N ALA A 217 -10.66 -3.64 12.60
CA ALA A 217 -10.21 -3.19 11.29
C ALA A 217 -9.06 -4.07 10.77
N SER A 218 -8.86 -4.04 9.45
CA SER A 218 -7.70 -4.65 8.80
C SER A 218 -6.37 -4.19 9.38
N ASN A 219 -5.31 -4.93 9.04
CA ASN A 219 -3.95 -4.43 9.11
C ASN A 219 -3.83 -3.11 8.32
N THR A 220 -2.92 -2.25 8.77
CA THR A 220 -2.68 -0.96 8.10
C THR A 220 -1.98 -1.21 6.77
N ILE A 221 -2.48 -0.57 5.71
CA ILE A 221 -1.71 -0.34 4.49
C ILE A 221 -1.44 1.14 4.33
N ASN A 222 -0.43 1.52 3.57
CA ASN A 222 -0.16 2.92 3.27
C ASN A 222 0.21 3.09 1.80
N LEU A 223 -0.07 4.28 1.26
CA LEU A 223 0.26 4.64 -0.10
C LEU A 223 0.50 6.15 -0.20
N THR A 224 1.43 6.55 -1.07
CA THR A 224 1.61 7.93 -1.49
C THR A 224 1.07 8.07 -2.91
N PRO A 225 -0.08 8.74 -3.13
CA PRO A 225 -0.56 9.01 -4.48
C PRO A 225 0.43 9.91 -5.22
N ALA A 226 0.50 9.72 -6.53
CA ALA A 226 1.42 10.44 -7.39
C ALA A 226 0.71 10.81 -8.69
N PHE A 227 1.12 11.95 -9.26
CA PHE A 227 0.69 12.34 -10.59
C PHE A 227 1.37 11.46 -11.64
N SER A 228 0.59 10.78 -12.46
CA SER A 228 1.08 9.89 -13.52
C SER A 228 0.53 10.25 -14.89
N GLY A 229 0.08 11.50 -15.09
CA GLY A 229 -0.54 11.94 -16.33
C GLY A 229 -2.05 11.64 -16.40
N PRO A 230 -2.64 11.57 -17.61
CA PRO A 230 -1.97 11.61 -18.92
C PRO A 230 -1.65 13.02 -19.42
N ILE A 231 -2.05 14.09 -18.70
CA ILE A 231 -1.87 15.48 -19.13
C ILE A 231 -0.85 16.19 -18.24
N TRP A 232 0.36 16.38 -18.75
CA TRP A 232 1.45 17.04 -18.06
C TRP A 232 1.46 18.53 -18.36
N TRP A 233 1.75 19.35 -17.36
CA TRP A 233 1.72 20.80 -17.51
C TRP A 233 3.10 21.42 -17.37
N VAL A 234 3.44 22.33 -18.26
CA VAL A 234 4.66 23.14 -18.23
C VAL A 234 4.30 24.61 -18.16
N ALA A 235 4.96 25.37 -17.29
CA ALA A 235 4.74 26.79 -17.09
C ALA A 235 6.04 27.53 -16.80
N LEU A 236 6.14 28.82 -17.18
CA LEU A 236 7.32 29.64 -16.89
C LEU A 236 7.63 29.80 -15.39
N ASN A 237 6.60 29.79 -14.55
CA ASN A 237 6.72 29.81 -13.09
C ASN A 237 6.70 28.40 -12.47
N GLY A 238 6.77 27.35 -13.30
CA GLY A 238 6.86 25.97 -12.85
C GLY A 238 8.24 25.61 -12.31
N ASN A 239 8.35 24.41 -11.73
CA ASN A 239 9.60 23.87 -11.20
C ASN A 239 9.71 22.38 -11.57
N ASP A 240 10.90 21.94 -12.00
CA ASP A 240 11.11 20.55 -12.43
C ASP A 240 11.04 19.51 -11.29
N ASN A 241 11.02 19.98 -10.04
CA ASN A 241 10.74 19.15 -8.87
C ASN A 241 9.23 18.96 -8.62
N ASN A 242 8.35 19.73 -9.27
CA ASN A 242 6.90 19.61 -9.11
C ASN A 242 6.37 18.29 -9.69
N GLU A 243 5.21 17.82 -9.26
CA GLU A 243 4.69 16.55 -9.78
C GLU A 243 4.27 16.61 -11.25
N GLY A 244 3.89 17.79 -11.78
CA GLY A 244 3.55 18.01 -13.19
C GLY A 244 2.06 18.13 -13.51
N SER A 245 1.25 18.31 -12.47
CA SER A 245 -0.17 18.65 -12.57
C SER A 245 -0.39 20.11 -13.03
N GLU A 246 -1.62 20.49 -13.36
CA GLU A 246 -1.94 21.86 -13.79
C GLU A 246 -1.62 22.91 -12.72
N SER A 247 -1.91 22.59 -11.46
CA SER A 247 -1.65 23.44 -10.29
C SER A 247 -0.18 23.42 -9.88
N ASN A 248 0.54 22.33 -10.12
CA ASN A 248 1.96 22.18 -9.82
C ASN A 248 2.76 21.81 -11.08
N SER A 249 2.79 22.75 -12.03
CA SER A 249 3.38 22.56 -13.36
C SER A 249 4.91 22.43 -13.30
N LEU A 250 5.47 21.66 -14.22
CA LEU A 250 6.91 21.54 -14.43
C LEU A 250 7.48 22.84 -15.02
N GLY A 251 8.78 23.08 -14.80
CA GLY A 251 9.48 24.25 -15.33
C GLY A 251 9.95 24.06 -16.78
N SER A 252 10.19 22.81 -17.19
CA SER A 252 10.74 22.49 -18.51
C SER A 252 9.95 21.42 -19.25
N ILE A 253 9.93 21.57 -20.58
CA ILE A 253 9.37 20.56 -21.50
C ILE A 253 10.19 19.26 -21.43
N ALA A 254 11.52 19.36 -21.25
CA ALA A 254 12.40 18.20 -21.07
C ALA A 254 11.96 17.32 -19.90
N LYS A 255 11.72 17.92 -18.73
CA LYS A 255 11.26 17.17 -17.55
C LYS A 255 9.87 16.58 -17.75
N ALA A 256 8.98 17.27 -18.46
CA ALA A 256 7.66 16.73 -18.78
C ALA A 256 7.77 15.49 -19.68
N VAL A 257 8.61 15.52 -20.72
CA VAL A 257 8.87 14.36 -21.60
C VAL A 257 9.50 13.20 -20.84
N GLU A 258 10.41 13.49 -19.89
CA GLU A 258 11.03 12.48 -19.03
C GLU A 258 9.97 11.72 -18.22
N LYS A 259 9.06 12.45 -17.54
CA LYS A 259 8.03 11.84 -16.68
C LYS A 259 6.87 11.19 -17.43
N ALA A 260 6.53 11.72 -18.60
CA ALA A 260 5.39 11.26 -19.38
C ALA A 260 5.55 9.83 -19.93
N ALA A 261 4.46 9.07 -19.93
CA ALA A 261 4.37 7.79 -20.62
C ALA A 261 4.09 7.99 -22.11
N SER A 262 4.31 6.94 -22.91
CA SER A 262 3.91 6.95 -24.33
C SER A 262 2.38 7.03 -24.44
N GLY A 263 1.86 8.00 -25.19
CA GLY A 263 0.44 8.30 -25.33
C GLY A 263 -0.03 9.53 -24.54
N ASP A 264 0.82 10.06 -23.65
CA ASP A 264 0.50 11.24 -22.86
C ASP A 264 0.52 12.55 -23.68
N THR A 265 -0.05 13.60 -23.10
CA THR A 265 -0.05 14.97 -23.63
C THR A 265 0.69 15.90 -22.68
N ILE A 266 1.57 16.74 -23.21
CA ILE A 266 2.21 17.85 -22.52
C ILE A 266 1.54 19.13 -23.01
N ILE A 267 0.93 19.86 -22.09
CA ILE A 267 0.37 21.19 -22.32
C ILE A 267 1.33 22.24 -21.79
N VAL A 268 1.77 23.13 -22.67
CA VAL A 268 2.66 24.25 -22.34
C VAL A 268 1.85 25.53 -22.22
N LYS A 269 1.88 26.17 -21.05
CA LYS A 269 1.18 27.44 -20.79
C LYS A 269 1.84 28.59 -21.59
N PRO A 270 1.09 29.64 -22.00
CA PRO A 270 1.61 30.77 -22.77
C PRO A 270 2.89 31.36 -22.22
N GLY A 271 3.80 31.73 -23.13
CA GLY A 271 5.04 32.37 -22.76
C GLY A 271 6.21 32.08 -23.70
N THR A 272 7.34 32.68 -23.39
CA THR A 272 8.62 32.47 -24.08
C THR A 272 9.55 31.64 -23.21
N TYR A 273 9.82 30.41 -23.64
CA TYR A 273 10.68 29.46 -22.94
C TYR A 273 12.06 29.47 -23.61
N ASP A 274 13.10 29.70 -22.81
CA ASP A 274 14.49 29.64 -23.28
C ASP A 274 14.99 28.20 -23.20
N MET A 275 15.27 27.57 -24.35
CA MET A 275 15.55 26.13 -24.46
C MET A 275 17.05 25.79 -24.34
N GLN A 276 17.81 26.63 -23.62
CA GLN A 276 19.25 26.47 -23.41
C GLN A 276 19.65 25.00 -23.17
N GLY A 277 20.69 24.49 -23.87
CA GLY A 277 21.20 23.12 -23.69
C GLY A 277 21.15 22.25 -24.95
N SER A 278 20.86 20.95 -24.78
CA SER A 278 20.91 19.92 -25.85
C SER A 278 19.58 19.67 -26.56
N GLY A 279 18.52 20.38 -26.18
CA GLY A 279 17.16 20.20 -26.72
C GLY A 279 16.43 19.00 -26.13
N VAL A 280 15.17 18.84 -26.50
CA VAL A 280 14.29 17.79 -25.95
C VAL A 280 14.28 16.58 -26.87
N ALA A 281 14.75 15.44 -26.36
CA ALA A 281 14.69 14.17 -27.08
C ALA A 281 13.27 13.57 -27.02
N LEU A 282 12.67 13.36 -28.19
CA LEU A 282 11.36 12.73 -28.35
C LEU A 282 11.57 11.30 -28.85
N ASN A 283 11.59 10.35 -27.92
CA ASN A 283 11.84 8.93 -28.16
C ASN A 283 10.61 8.03 -27.88
N LYS A 284 9.44 8.65 -27.63
CA LYS A 284 8.17 8.00 -27.31
C LYS A 284 7.03 8.76 -28.00
N ASN A 285 5.87 8.12 -28.17
CA ASN A 285 4.70 8.78 -28.74
C ASN A 285 4.14 9.78 -27.74
N ILE A 286 4.19 11.07 -28.06
CA ILE A 286 3.76 12.12 -27.13
C ILE A 286 3.20 13.33 -27.89
N ILE A 287 2.15 13.93 -27.35
CA ILE A 287 1.61 15.19 -27.88
C ILE A 287 2.21 16.32 -27.04
N ILE A 288 2.85 17.31 -27.67
CA ILE A 288 3.26 18.55 -27.01
C ILE A 288 2.49 19.69 -27.69
N THR A 289 1.66 20.37 -26.92
CA THR A 289 0.77 21.41 -27.44
C THR A 289 0.80 22.66 -26.57
N SER A 290 0.53 23.82 -27.17
CA SER A 290 0.05 24.98 -26.40
C SER A 290 -1.32 24.68 -25.78
N GLN A 291 -1.85 25.58 -24.93
CA GLN A 291 -3.21 25.43 -24.38
C GLN A 291 -4.32 25.67 -25.43
N TYR A 292 -4.16 25.19 -26.67
CA TYR A 292 -5.20 25.19 -27.69
C TYR A 292 -6.43 24.40 -27.22
N PRO A 293 -7.67 24.92 -27.39
CA PRO A 293 -8.03 26.18 -28.06
C PRO A 293 -8.12 27.41 -27.13
N THR A 294 -7.84 27.28 -25.83
CA THR A 294 -8.05 28.36 -24.84
C THR A 294 -7.14 29.58 -25.04
N THR A 295 -5.89 29.38 -25.46
CA THR A 295 -4.93 30.48 -25.67
C THR A 295 -4.36 30.51 -27.08
N TRP A 296 -4.79 29.61 -27.98
CA TRP A 296 -4.25 29.43 -29.33
C TRP A 296 -2.72 29.27 -29.33
N ASP A 297 -2.08 29.52 -30.48
CA ASP A 297 -0.64 29.43 -30.68
C ASP A 297 0.09 30.52 -29.87
N SER A 298 0.41 30.20 -28.62
CA SER A 298 0.80 31.17 -27.58
C SER A 298 2.12 30.82 -26.88
N VAL A 299 2.82 29.81 -27.39
CA VAL A 299 4.09 29.32 -26.86
C VAL A 299 5.20 29.66 -27.83
N ILE A 300 6.27 30.28 -27.34
CA ILE A 300 7.49 30.55 -28.09
C ILE A 300 8.62 29.78 -27.43
N LEU A 301 9.25 28.87 -28.18
CA LEU A 301 10.50 28.24 -27.80
C LEU A 301 11.64 29.03 -28.45
N ASN A 302 12.52 29.58 -27.61
CA ASN A 302 13.56 30.51 -28.03
C ASN A 302 14.95 29.96 -27.67
N ASN A 303 15.90 30.15 -28.57
CA ASN A 303 17.32 29.77 -28.46
C ASN A 303 17.59 28.26 -28.32
N GLY A 304 18.78 27.85 -28.78
CA GLY A 304 19.25 26.47 -28.62
C GLY A 304 18.50 25.46 -29.51
N PRO A 305 18.91 24.19 -29.52
CA PRO A 305 18.14 23.16 -30.20
C PRO A 305 16.82 22.92 -29.46
N HIS A 306 15.69 22.83 -30.17
CA HIS A 306 14.39 22.65 -29.53
C HIS A 306 14.03 21.17 -29.35
N PHE A 307 13.98 20.40 -30.45
CA PHE A 307 13.56 19.01 -30.43
C PHE A 307 14.47 18.11 -31.26
N TRP A 308 14.77 16.94 -30.71
CA TRP A 308 15.46 15.84 -31.39
C TRP A 308 14.55 14.63 -31.42
N ILE A 309 14.17 14.21 -32.62
CA ILE A 309 13.30 13.06 -32.85
C ILE A 309 14.18 11.94 -33.42
N SER A 310 14.54 10.97 -32.58
CA SER A 310 15.34 9.81 -32.97
C SER A 310 14.50 8.54 -32.88
N GLY A 311 14.44 7.78 -33.95
CA GLY A 311 13.78 6.47 -33.94
C GLY A 311 14.74 5.31 -34.07
N ASP A 312 14.54 4.28 -33.25
CA ASP A 312 14.86 2.92 -33.68
C ASP A 312 13.81 2.52 -34.73
N PRO A 313 14.23 2.09 -35.94
CA PRO A 313 13.33 1.71 -37.01
C PRO A 313 12.38 0.55 -36.64
N ASN A 314 12.63 -0.18 -35.54
CA ASN A 314 11.80 -1.29 -35.08
C ASN A 314 10.82 -0.94 -33.94
N SER A 315 10.88 0.25 -33.35
CA SER A 315 10.07 0.60 -32.15
C SER A 315 9.25 1.89 -32.28
N MET A 316 9.44 2.71 -33.32
CA MET A 316 8.60 3.89 -33.52
C MET A 316 7.38 3.58 -34.39
N ASN A 317 6.23 3.42 -33.75
CA ASN A 317 4.95 3.61 -34.42
C ASN A 317 4.74 5.13 -34.60
N ARG A 318 5.33 5.70 -35.66
CA ARG A 318 5.56 7.15 -35.92
C ARG A 318 4.29 8.00 -36.08
N GLU A 319 3.10 7.46 -35.86
CA GLU A 319 1.83 8.14 -36.18
C GLU A 319 1.32 9.08 -35.07
N ASN A 320 1.94 9.11 -33.88
CA ASN A 320 1.32 9.75 -32.70
C ASN A 320 2.13 10.87 -32.01
N THR A 321 3.38 11.15 -32.38
CA THR A 321 4.10 12.31 -31.82
C THR A 321 3.69 13.60 -32.52
N GLN A 322 3.22 14.60 -31.77
CA GLN A 322 2.68 15.84 -32.33
C GLN A 322 3.27 17.05 -31.60
N LEU A 323 3.64 18.09 -32.37
CA LEU A 323 4.03 19.41 -31.86
C LEU A 323 3.02 20.41 -32.41
N ILE A 324 2.18 21.00 -31.54
CA ILE A 324 1.02 21.79 -31.95
C ILE A 324 1.07 23.18 -31.30
N GLY A 325 0.82 24.21 -32.11
CA GLY A 325 0.56 25.58 -31.67
C GLY A 325 1.72 26.30 -30.97
N MET A 326 2.93 26.16 -31.49
CA MET A 326 4.14 26.78 -30.94
C MET A 326 5.01 27.44 -32.02
N THR A 327 5.66 28.54 -31.67
CA THR A 327 6.70 29.20 -32.46
C THR A 327 8.07 28.71 -32.03
N LEU A 328 8.91 28.29 -32.98
CA LEU A 328 10.29 27.90 -32.76
C LEU A 328 11.22 28.96 -33.37
N GLN A 329 12.00 29.67 -32.55
CA GLN A 329 12.85 30.78 -33.02
C GLN A 329 14.25 30.77 -32.41
N ASN A 330 15.21 31.34 -33.13
CA ASN A 330 16.63 31.38 -32.73
C ASN A 330 17.24 29.99 -32.43
N GLY A 331 16.69 28.94 -33.04
CA GLY A 331 17.19 27.60 -32.86
C GLY A 331 18.61 27.46 -33.40
N ASN A 332 19.54 27.04 -32.55
CA ASN A 332 20.95 26.92 -32.88
C ASN A 332 21.51 25.59 -32.38
N LEU A 333 22.12 24.81 -33.25
CA LEU A 333 22.75 23.53 -32.92
C LEU A 333 24.27 23.65 -33.03
N ASN A 334 24.98 23.47 -31.92
CA ASN A 334 26.44 23.37 -31.91
C ASN A 334 26.88 22.01 -32.48
N LYS A 335 27.17 21.96 -33.79
CA LYS A 335 27.78 20.79 -34.45
C LYS A 335 29.25 20.67 -34.04
N ASN A 336 29.52 19.97 -32.94
CA ASN A 336 30.87 19.46 -32.68
C ASN A 336 31.13 18.24 -33.60
N GLY A 337 31.33 18.48 -34.90
CA GLY A 337 32.14 17.62 -35.77
C GLY A 337 31.51 16.40 -36.48
N ALA A 338 30.20 16.11 -36.40
CA ALA A 338 29.63 14.92 -37.06
C ALA A 338 28.58 15.25 -38.15
N GLY A 339 29.00 15.09 -39.42
CA GLY A 339 28.30 14.42 -40.53
C GLY A 339 26.90 14.83 -40.99
N ASP A 340 25.89 14.87 -40.12
CA ASP A 340 24.50 14.74 -40.57
C ASP A 340 23.77 16.09 -40.70
N PRO A 341 22.84 16.27 -41.66
CA PRO A 341 22.00 17.47 -41.72
C PRO A 341 21.14 17.53 -40.46
N ALA A 342 21.35 18.58 -39.65
CA ALA A 342 20.63 18.77 -38.40
C ALA A 342 20.11 20.20 -38.35
N GLY A 343 18.80 20.33 -38.14
CA GLY A 343 18.12 21.62 -38.06
C GLY A 343 18.37 22.28 -36.71
N GLY A 344 18.56 23.60 -36.71
CA GLY A 344 18.76 24.37 -35.48
C GLY A 344 17.58 24.34 -34.52
N SER A 345 16.36 24.02 -35.00
CA SER A 345 15.15 23.91 -34.18
C SER A 345 14.69 22.46 -33.98
N VAL A 346 14.37 21.75 -35.07
CA VAL A 346 13.94 20.36 -35.02
C VAL A 346 14.91 19.53 -35.87
N SER A 347 15.42 18.44 -35.29
CA SER A 347 16.20 17.43 -35.99
C SER A 347 15.45 16.10 -35.95
N VAL A 348 15.25 15.48 -37.11
CA VAL A 348 14.61 14.16 -37.22
C VAL A 348 15.63 13.19 -37.81
N TYR A 349 16.02 12.19 -37.01
CA TYR A 349 16.95 11.15 -37.42
C TYR A 349 16.20 9.83 -37.62
N ASN A 350 16.38 9.23 -38.79
CA ASN A 350 15.95 7.87 -39.08
C ASN A 350 17.21 7.04 -39.24
N GLY A 351 17.48 6.14 -38.28
CA GLY A 351 18.63 5.24 -38.37
C GLY A 351 18.47 4.28 -39.53
N GLY A 352 18.88 4.70 -40.72
CA GLY A 352 18.93 3.87 -41.92
C GLY A 352 20.38 3.61 -42.28
N ASN A 353 20.84 2.37 -42.07
CA ASN A 353 21.91 1.84 -42.89
C ASN A 353 21.44 1.89 -44.35
N SER A 354 22.00 2.80 -45.13
CA SER A 354 21.93 2.75 -46.58
C SER A 354 22.80 1.59 -47.07
N HIS A 355 22.21 0.41 -47.24
CA HIS A 355 22.76 -0.58 -48.15
C HIS A 355 22.12 -0.37 -49.53
N PHE A 356 22.86 0.28 -50.41
CA PHE A 356 22.79 0.04 -51.86
C PHE A 356 24.07 -0.63 -52.29
#